data_AF-A0ABD3BV80-F1
#
_entry.id   AF-A0ABD3BV80-F1
#
_cell.length_a   1.000
_cell.length_b   1.000
_cell.length_c   1.000
_cell.angle_alpha   90.00
_cell.angle_beta   90.00
_cell.angle_gamma   90.00
#
_symmetry.space_group_name_H-M   'P 1'
#
loop_
_entity.id
_entity.type
_entity.pdbx_description
1 polymer ?
#
loop_
_entity_poly.entity_id
_entity_poly.type
_entity_poly.pdbx_seq_one_letter_code
_entity_poly.pdbx_strand_id
1 'polypeptide(L)'
;MESNPTHITHDFPPFFRVHNTGHIERYINHDFVPASHDPKTDVVSRDVVISPENNVSARIYTPKIAQDNRKLPLIIYIHGGAFSIQSAFSSQHYKKIQIPAN
;
A
#
# COMPACT_ATOMS: atom_id res chain seq x y z
N MET A 1 32.65 -0.31 24.95
CA MET A 1 32.63 -0.99 23.64
C MET A 1 32.37 0.08 22.61
N GLU A 2 33.33 0.36 21.73
CA GLU A 2 33.13 1.31 20.64
C GLU A 2 32.12 0.73 19.65
N SER A 3 31.08 1.49 19.30
CA SER A 3 30.17 1.11 18.22
C SER A 3 30.94 1.14 16.90
N ASN A 4 30.88 0.06 16.12
CA ASN A 4 31.38 0.07 14.74
C ASN A 4 30.78 1.27 13.98
N PRO A 5 31.59 2.01 13.19
CA PRO A 5 31.07 3.14 12.43
C PRO A 5 29.99 2.65 11.46
N THR A 6 28.79 3.22 11.59
CA THR A 6 27.67 2.96 10.69
C THR A 6 28.04 3.51 9.31
N HIS A 7 28.18 2.64 8.31
CA HIS A 7 28.38 3.05 6.92
C HIS A 7 27.23 2.58 6.04
N ILE A 8 27.00 3.33 4.97
CA ILE A 8 25.96 3.05 3.97
C ILE A 8 26.46 1.89 3.11
N THR A 9 25.67 0.82 3.02
CA THR A 9 25.97 -0.31 2.10
C THR A 9 25.32 -0.11 0.75
N HIS A 10 24.11 0.44 0.72
CA HIS A 10 23.36 0.72 -0.50
C HIS A 10 22.63 2.05 -0.36
N ASP A 11 22.62 2.82 -1.44
CA ASP A 11 21.92 4.09 -1.52
C ASP A 11 21.06 4.14 -2.78
N PHE A 12 19.76 4.39 -2.59
CA PHE A 12 18.76 4.42 -3.66
C PHE A 12 17.99 5.75 -3.63
N PRO A 13 18.64 6.89 -3.90
CA PRO A 13 17.94 8.17 -3.95
C PRO A 13 16.91 8.19 -5.09
N PRO A 14 15.72 8.77 -4.90
CA PRO A 14 15.26 9.52 -3.71
C PRO A 14 14.48 8.67 -2.70
N PHE A 15 14.62 7.34 -2.68
CA PHE A 15 13.73 6.45 -1.93
C PHE A 15 14.22 6.12 -0.53
N PHE A 16 15.38 5.47 -0.40
CA PHE A 16 15.92 5.03 0.88
C PHE A 16 17.41 4.67 0.77
N ARG A 17 18.06 4.52 1.92
CA ARG A 17 19.40 3.94 2.06
C ARG A 17 19.42 2.83 3.11
N VAL A 18 20.39 1.93 2.98
CA VAL A 18 20.59 0.78 3.85
C VAL A 18 21.95 0.88 4.51
N HIS A 19 21.99 0.75 5.83
CA HIS A 19 23.22 0.75 6.62
C HIS A 19 23.71 -0.69 6.82
N ASN A 20 25.00 -0.85 7.08
CA ASN A 20 25.60 -2.16 7.38
C ASN A 20 24.99 -2.86 8.60
N THR A 21 24.32 -2.12 9.47
CA THR A 21 23.58 -2.65 10.63
C THR A 21 22.20 -3.23 10.26
N GLY A 22 21.79 -3.13 9.00
CA GLY A 22 20.43 -3.47 8.55
C GLY A 22 19.42 -2.35 8.78
N HIS A 23 19.82 -1.23 9.40
CA HIS A 23 18.96 -0.06 9.51
C HIS A 23 18.64 0.51 8.13
N ILE A 24 17.38 0.87 7.89
CA ILE A 24 16.90 1.46 6.64
C ILE A 24 16.35 2.84 6.95
N GLU A 25 16.92 3.87 6.30
CA GLU A 25 16.40 5.23 6.35
C GLU A 25 15.63 5.51 5.05
N ARG A 26 14.35 5.85 5.14
CA ARG A 26 13.50 6.18 4.00
C ARG A 26 13.47 7.71 3.82
N TYR A 27 13.90 8.18 2.65
CA TYR A 27 13.91 9.60 2.31
C TYR A 27 12.51 10.12 1.97
N ILE A 28 11.70 9.28 1.33
CA ILE A 28 10.29 9.57 1.05
C ILE A 28 9.43 8.79 2.03
N ASN A 29 8.60 9.52 2.77
CA ASN A 29 7.55 8.92 3.57
C ASN A 29 6.46 8.37 2.66
N HIS A 30 5.98 7.17 2.97
CA HIS A 30 4.80 6.63 2.31
C HIS A 30 3.60 7.42 2.78
N ASP A 31 2.85 7.93 1.81
CA ASP A 31 1.55 8.49 2.11
C ASP A 31 0.59 7.40 2.56
N PHE A 32 -0.35 7.80 3.42
CA PHE A 32 -1.42 6.94 3.89
C PHE A 32 -2.74 7.65 3.61
N VAL A 33 -3.62 6.97 2.89
CA VAL A 33 -5.00 7.42 2.68
C VAL A 33 -5.90 6.48 3.47
N PRO A 34 -6.75 6.97 4.38
CA PRO A 34 -7.70 6.12 5.08
C PRO A 34 -8.75 5.53 4.11
N ALA A 35 -9.29 4.38 4.45
CA ALA A 35 -10.42 3.82 3.74
C ALA A 35 -11.64 4.77 3.85
N SER A 36 -12.33 4.98 2.75
CA SER A 36 -13.42 5.93 2.63
C SER A 36 -14.38 5.57 1.48
N HIS A 37 -15.51 6.28 1.42
CA HIS A 37 -16.40 6.33 0.27
C HIS A 37 -15.96 7.47 -0.66
N ASP A 38 -15.81 7.16 -1.95
CA ASP A 38 -15.56 8.17 -2.99
C ASP A 38 -16.88 8.56 -3.69
N PRO A 39 -17.41 9.77 -3.47
CA PRO A 39 -18.67 10.20 -4.08
C PRO A 39 -18.63 10.31 -5.61
N LYS A 40 -17.44 10.42 -6.23
CA LYS A 40 -17.32 10.56 -7.68
C LYS A 40 -17.50 9.24 -8.41
N THR A 41 -17.07 8.15 -7.78
CA THR A 41 -17.01 6.80 -8.38
C THR A 41 -17.98 5.83 -7.70
N ASP A 42 -18.54 6.25 -6.56
CA ASP A 42 -19.42 5.47 -5.69
C ASP A 42 -18.79 4.16 -5.20
N VAL A 43 -17.45 4.14 -5.15
CA VAL A 43 -16.65 3.03 -4.62
C VAL A 43 -16.47 3.23 -3.12
N VAL A 44 -16.78 2.20 -2.34
CA VAL A 44 -16.50 2.15 -0.90
C VAL A 44 -15.25 1.31 -0.68
N SER A 45 -14.28 1.86 0.04
CA SER A 45 -13.09 1.13 0.48
C SER A 45 -13.16 0.78 1.96
N ARG A 46 -12.61 -0.37 2.34
CA ARG A 46 -12.48 -0.84 3.73
C ARG A 46 -11.15 -1.56 3.93
N ASP A 47 -10.51 -1.34 5.06
CA ASP A 47 -9.27 -2.04 5.44
C ASP A 47 -9.60 -3.27 6.29
N VAL A 48 -8.95 -4.39 5.98
CA VAL A 48 -9.13 -5.66 6.69
C VAL A 48 -7.79 -6.27 7.05
N VAL A 49 -7.71 -6.87 8.24
CA VAL A 49 -6.58 -7.72 8.64
C VAL A 49 -6.87 -9.13 8.17
N ILE A 50 -5.98 -9.69 7.37
CA ILE A 50 -6.11 -11.05 6.82
C ILE A 50 -5.44 -12.05 7.76
N SER A 51 -4.23 -11.71 8.24
CA SER A 51 -3.41 -12.56 9.10
C SER A 51 -2.66 -11.66 10.09
N PRO A 52 -3.17 -11.54 11.33
CA PRO A 52 -2.54 -10.71 12.37
C PRO A 52 -1.11 -11.16 12.70
N GLU A 53 -0.87 -12.47 12.77
CA GLU A 53 0.42 -13.06 13.13
C GLU A 53 1.53 -12.78 12.11
N ASN A 54 1.16 -12.54 10.85
CA ASN A 54 2.08 -12.18 9.78
C ASN A 54 2.02 -10.69 9.40
N ASN A 55 1.26 -9.87 10.14
CA ASN A 55 1.00 -8.46 9.84
C ASN A 55 0.47 -8.21 8.42
N VAL A 56 -0.36 -9.12 7.90
CA VAL A 56 -0.93 -9.01 6.54
C VAL A 56 -2.31 -8.37 6.60
N SER A 57 -2.46 -7.29 5.83
CA SER A 57 -3.71 -6.56 5.66
C SER A 57 -3.96 -6.24 4.19
N ALA A 58 -5.22 -5.97 3.85
CA ALA A 58 -5.61 -5.55 2.51
C ALA A 58 -6.68 -4.46 2.57
N ARG A 59 -6.78 -3.70 1.48
CA ARG A 59 -7.90 -2.80 1.23
C ARG A 59 -8.86 -3.41 0.22
N ILE A 60 -10.11 -3.58 0.62
CA ILE A 60 -11.19 -4.05 -0.23
C ILE A 60 -11.89 -2.84 -0.84
N TYR A 61 -12.09 -2.85 -2.15
CA TYR A 61 -12.87 -1.85 -2.88
C TYR A 61 -14.17 -2.49 -3.38
N THR A 62 -15.31 -1.90 -3.05
CA THR A 62 -16.64 -2.39 -3.42
C THR A 62 -17.35 -1.32 -4.25
N PRO A 63 -17.67 -1.58 -5.53
CA PRO A 63 -18.47 -0.66 -6.33
C PRO A 63 -19.95 -0.74 -5.95
N LYS A 64 -20.72 0.33 -6.18
CA LYS A 64 -22.18 0.38 -5.92
C LYS A 64 -22.95 -0.81 -6.51
N ILE A 65 -22.59 -1.24 -7.72
CA ILE A 65 -23.30 -2.33 -8.43
C ILE A 65 -23.17 -3.70 -7.74
N ALA A 66 -22.36 -3.81 -6.69
CA ALA A 66 -22.36 -4.98 -5.81
C ALA A 66 -23.65 -5.10 -4.98
N GLN A 67 -24.43 -4.01 -4.83
CA GLN A 67 -25.69 -3.99 -4.07
C GLN A 67 -26.85 -4.72 -4.78
N ASP A 68 -26.73 -4.96 -6.10
CA ASP A 68 -27.80 -5.58 -6.90
C ASP A 68 -27.82 -7.13 -6.83
N ASN A 69 -27.19 -7.74 -5.80
CA ASN A 69 -27.05 -9.20 -5.61
C ASN A 69 -26.45 -9.97 -6.82
N ARG A 70 -25.79 -9.26 -7.73
CA ARG A 70 -25.06 -9.82 -8.87
C ARG A 70 -23.65 -10.21 -8.45
N LYS A 71 -23.17 -11.36 -8.95
CA LYS A 71 -21.77 -11.73 -8.81
C LYS A 71 -20.91 -10.77 -9.63
N LEU A 72 -19.83 -10.28 -9.02
CA LEU A 72 -18.82 -9.46 -9.69
C LEU A 72 -17.52 -10.25 -9.85
N PRO A 73 -16.72 -9.96 -10.89
CA PRO A 73 -15.34 -10.45 -10.95
C PRO A 73 -14.55 -9.99 -9.71
N LEU A 74 -13.74 -10.90 -9.14
CA LEU A 74 -12.78 -10.57 -8.09
C LEU A 74 -11.44 -10.24 -8.73
N ILE A 75 -10.91 -9.06 -8.41
CA ILE A 75 -9.56 -8.65 -8.82
C ILE A 75 -8.68 -8.64 -7.57
N ILE A 76 -7.59 -9.41 -7.62
CA ILE A 76 -6.53 -9.37 -6.61
C ILE A 76 -5.42 -8.49 -7.16
N TYR A 77 -5.25 -7.32 -6.54
CA TYR A 77 -4.20 -6.38 -6.91
C TYR A 77 -3.08 -6.40 -5.88
N ILE A 78 -1.85 -6.61 -6.35
CA ILE A 78 -0.63 -6.52 -5.56
C ILE A 78 0.15 -5.31 -6.07
N HIS A 79 0.48 -4.37 -5.18
CA HIS A 79 1.16 -3.16 -5.61
C HIS A 79 2.60 -3.42 -6.07
N GLY A 80 3.09 -2.55 -6.94
CA GLY A 80 4.50 -2.55 -7.37
C GLY A 80 5.42 -1.90 -6.33
N GLY A 81 6.44 -1.18 -6.80
CA GLY A 81 7.38 -0.51 -5.89
C GLY A 81 8.61 -1.34 -5.55
N ALA A 82 9.07 -2.16 -6.50
CA ALA A 82 10.33 -2.91 -6.40
C ALA A 82 10.50 -3.64 -5.05
N PHE A 83 9.40 -4.19 -4.52
CA PHE A 83 9.32 -4.91 -3.24
C PHE A 83 9.71 -4.11 -1.98
N SER A 84 9.93 -2.80 -2.11
CA SER A 84 10.56 -2.01 -1.05
C SER A 84 9.86 -0.68 -0.76
N ILE A 85 9.02 -0.18 -1.68
CA ILE A 85 8.31 1.10 -1.54
C ILE A 85 6.80 0.93 -1.74
N GLN A 86 6.05 1.86 -1.17
CA GLN A 86 4.58 1.94 -1.19
C GLN A 86 3.87 0.88 -0.35
N SER A 87 2.54 0.99 -0.30
CA SER A 87 1.64 0.11 0.41
C SER A 87 0.29 0.09 -0.30
N ALA A 88 -0.57 -0.91 -0.02
CA ALA A 88 -1.97 -0.91 -0.44
C ALA A 88 -2.75 0.36 -0.01
N PHE A 89 -2.23 1.12 0.96
CA PHE A 89 -2.84 2.33 1.50
C PHE A 89 -2.27 3.64 0.93
N SER A 90 -1.31 3.56 -0.01
CA SER A 90 -0.71 4.74 -0.66
C SER A 90 -1.66 5.40 -1.67
N SER A 91 -1.62 6.74 -1.81
CA SER A 91 -2.59 7.46 -2.65
C SER A 91 -2.48 7.12 -4.14
N GLN A 92 -1.29 6.69 -4.58
CA GLN A 92 -1.02 6.28 -5.96
C GLN A 92 -1.88 5.08 -6.38
N HIS A 93 -2.21 4.16 -5.46
CA HIS A 93 -3.06 3.01 -5.75
C HIS A 93 -4.53 3.32 -5.50
N TYR A 94 -4.82 4.09 -4.45
CA TYR A 94 -6.17 4.56 -4.15
C TYR A 94 -6.86 5.18 -5.38
N LYS A 95 -6.17 6.08 -6.10
CA LYS A 95 -6.70 6.72 -7.31
C LYS A 95 -6.87 5.76 -8.50
N LYS A 96 -5.99 4.77 -8.65
CA LYS A 96 -6.04 3.82 -9.78
C LYS A 96 -7.16 2.79 -9.64
N ILE A 97 -7.44 2.37 -8.41
CA ILE A 97 -8.42 1.31 -8.14
C ILE A 97 -9.86 1.86 -8.10
N GLN A 98 -10.02 3.17 -7.89
CA GLN A 98 -11.34 3.83 -7.87
C GLN A 98 -11.96 4.06 -9.24
N ILE A 99 -11.37 3.59 -10.34
CA ILE A 99 -11.96 3.76 -11.66
C ILE A 99 -13.22 2.89 -11.74
N PRO A 100 -14.41 3.46 -12.06
CA PRO A 100 -15.64 2.70 -12.15
C PRO A 100 -15.50 1.59 -13.21
N ALA A 101 -16.02 0.41 -12.89
CA ALA A 101 -16.27 -0.60 -13.90
C ALA A 101 -17.37 -0.07 -14.82
N ASN A 102 -17.01 0.27 -16.06
CA ASN A 102 -17.97 0.61 -17.12
C ASN A 102 -18.96 -0.53 -17.35
#